data_AF-A0A088T529-F1
#
_entry.id   AF-A0A088T529-F1
#
_cell.length_a   1.000
_cell.length_b   1.000
_cell.length_c   1.000
_cell.angle_alpha   90.00
_cell.angle_beta   90.00
_cell.angle_gamma   90.00
#
_symmetry.space_group_name_H-M   'P 1'
#
loop_
_entity.id
_entity.type
_entity.pdbx_description
1 polymer ?
#
loop_
_entity_poly.entity_id
_entity_poly.type
_entity_poly.pdbx_seq_one_letter_code
_entity_poly.pdbx_strand_id
1 'polypeptide(L)'
;MKKLFFLFTLALFLTSCGGSEPTIPDDAIVAVCPQGDTFKYIYKDDTVYEFYSNDVLQDEGMLGIVQSAVDSTGTVRDYIDATFVAGVCTFTDYAPPVE
;
A
#
# COMPACT_ATOMS: atom_id res chain seq x y z
N MET A 1 -30.58 -14.96 -38.35
CA MET A 1 -30.29 -13.75 -37.55
C MET A 1 -30.71 -14.00 -36.11
N LYS A 2 -29.95 -14.84 -35.40
CA LYS A 2 -30.38 -15.60 -34.21
C LYS A 2 -29.30 -15.63 -33.12
N LYS A 3 -28.30 -14.76 -33.16
CA LYS A 3 -27.10 -14.90 -32.30
C LYS A 3 -26.46 -13.59 -31.83
N LEU A 4 -27.09 -12.43 -32.03
CA LEU A 4 -26.43 -11.15 -31.75
C LEU A 4 -26.90 -10.42 -30.49
N PHE A 5 -28.00 -10.83 -29.85
CA PHE A 5 -28.55 -10.10 -28.70
C PHE A 5 -28.20 -10.72 -27.34
N PHE A 6 -27.50 -11.85 -27.32
CA PHE A 6 -27.17 -12.58 -26.09
C PHE A 6 -25.74 -12.31 -25.57
N LEU A 7 -24.98 -11.46 -26.27
CA LEU A 7 -23.58 -11.18 -25.96
C LEU A 7 -23.35 -9.92 -25.11
N PHE A 8 -24.38 -9.10 -24.89
CA PHE A 8 -24.23 -7.85 -24.13
C PHE A 8 -24.61 -7.98 -22.63
N THR A 9 -25.33 -9.03 -22.25
CA THR A 9 -25.78 -9.23 -20.86
C THR A 9 -24.80 -10.04 -20.01
N LEU A 10 -23.76 -10.64 -20.61
CA LEU A 10 -22.75 -11.44 -19.89
C LEU A 10 -21.50 -10.63 -19.51
N ALA A 11 -21.40 -9.37 -19.94
CA ALA A 11 -20.24 -8.51 -19.65
C ALA A 11 -20.39 -7.65 -18.38
N LEU A 12 -21.55 -7.68 -17.72
CA LEU A 12 -21.84 -6.83 -16.54
C LEU A 12 -21.61 -7.51 -15.18
N PHE A 13 -21.13 -8.77 -15.15
CA PHE A 13 -20.94 -9.53 -13.90
C PHE A 13 -19.48 -9.76 -13.50
N LEU A 14 -18.50 -9.18 -14.19
CA LEU A 14 -17.07 -9.30 -13.83
C LEU A 14 -16.52 -8.12 -13.03
N THR A 15 -17.33 -7.13 -12.66
CA THR A 15 -16.89 -6.02 -11.77
C THR A 15 -17.09 -6.33 -10.29
N SER A 16 -17.36 -7.58 -9.91
CA SER A 16 -17.30 -8.00 -8.51
C SER A 16 -15.89 -8.47 -8.16
N CYS A 17 -14.91 -7.59 -8.32
CA CYS A 17 -13.64 -7.77 -7.62
C CYS A 17 -13.88 -7.35 -6.17
N GLY A 18 -14.47 -8.26 -5.39
CA GLY A 18 -14.49 -8.18 -3.93
C GLY A 18 -13.09 -8.41 -3.39
N GLY A 19 -12.17 -7.50 -3.71
CA GLY A 19 -10.90 -7.41 -3.02
C GLY A 19 -11.23 -6.87 -1.64
N SER A 20 -11.21 -7.76 -0.64
CA SER A 20 -11.11 -7.32 0.74
C SER A 20 -9.87 -6.43 0.79
N GLU A 21 -10.01 -5.15 1.16
CA GLU A 21 -8.84 -4.32 1.45
C GLU A 21 -7.96 -5.12 2.43
N PRO A 22 -6.65 -5.25 2.15
CA PRO A 22 -5.78 -6.06 2.99
C PRO A 22 -5.79 -5.48 4.40
N THR A 23 -6.30 -6.26 5.35
CA THR A 23 -6.34 -5.85 6.75
C THR A 23 -4.91 -5.69 7.26
N ILE A 24 -4.62 -4.52 7.84
CA ILE A 24 -3.31 -4.24 8.43
C ILE A 24 -3.13 -5.16 9.65
N PRO A 25 -2.06 -5.96 9.72
CA PRO A 25 -1.83 -6.84 10.86
C PRO A 25 -1.41 -6.05 12.11
N ASP A 26 -1.80 -6.53 13.29
CA ASP A 26 -1.54 -5.86 14.58
C ASP A 26 -0.04 -5.74 14.93
N ASP A 27 0.81 -6.54 14.30
CA ASP A 27 2.27 -6.50 14.42
C ASP A 27 2.95 -5.78 13.25
N ALA A 28 2.20 -5.00 12.47
CA ALA A 28 2.77 -4.10 11.47
C ALA A 28 3.63 -3.01 12.13
N ILE A 29 4.50 -2.41 11.32
CA ILE A 29 5.37 -1.30 11.70
C ILE A 29 4.91 -0.04 10.98
N VAL A 30 4.96 1.08 11.69
CA VAL A 30 4.82 2.42 11.14
C VAL A 30 6.21 3.04 11.03
N ALA A 31 6.63 3.37 9.80
CA ALA A 31 7.79 4.21 9.55
C ALA A 31 7.33 5.63 9.24
N VAL A 32 7.93 6.64 9.89
CA VAL A 32 7.72 8.07 9.59
C VAL A 32 9.06 8.69 9.24
N CYS A 33 9.18 9.23 8.03
CA CYS A 33 10.42 9.69 7.42
C CYS A 33 10.31 11.17 6.96
N PRO A 34 10.78 12.14 7.76
CA PRO A 34 10.78 13.56 7.39
C PRO A 34 12.01 13.94 6.53
N GLN A 35 11.78 14.28 5.26
CA GLN A 35 12.83 14.72 4.33
C GLN A 35 12.34 15.83 3.38
N GLY A 36 11.96 16.97 3.95
CA GLY A 36 11.27 18.05 3.25
C GLY A 36 9.76 17.85 3.30
N ASP A 37 9.29 16.73 2.76
CA ASP A 37 7.97 16.17 3.02
C ASP A 37 8.03 15.10 4.13
N THR A 38 6.89 14.75 4.72
CA THR A 38 6.77 13.64 5.67
C THR A 38 6.15 12.43 4.97
N PHE A 39 6.93 11.37 4.83
CA PHE A 39 6.45 10.09 4.29
C PHE A 39 6.14 9.14 5.44
N LYS A 40 4.97 8.50 5.41
CA LYS A 40 4.60 7.47 6.38
C LYS A 40 4.21 6.18 5.67
N TYR A 41 4.79 5.08 6.14
CA TYR A 41 4.54 3.72 5.64
C TYR A 41 3.97 2.88 6.77
N ILE A 42 2.88 2.17 6.51
CA ILE A 42 2.40 1.10 7.40
C ILE A 42 2.66 -0.22 6.68
N TYR A 43 3.49 -1.07 7.27
CA TYR A 43 4.05 -2.20 6.54
C TYR A 43 4.35 -3.39 7.44
N LYS A 44 4.50 -4.55 6.82
CA LYS A 44 5.04 -5.76 7.46
C LYS A 44 5.91 -6.50 6.46
N ASP A 45 7.11 -6.90 6.90
CA ASP A 45 8.09 -7.62 6.08
C ASP A 45 8.37 -6.89 4.73
N ASP A 46 7.86 -7.43 3.64
CA ASP A 46 8.00 -6.93 2.26
C ASP A 46 6.73 -6.22 1.74
N THR A 47 5.67 -6.11 2.53
CA THR A 47 4.36 -5.61 2.10
C THR A 47 4.06 -4.25 2.73
N VAL A 48 3.74 -3.25 1.90
CA VAL A 48 3.23 -1.94 2.32
C VAL A 48 1.71 -1.93 2.21
N TYR A 49 1.02 -1.70 3.32
CA TYR A 49 -0.44 -1.66 3.39
C TYR A 49 -0.98 -0.25 3.12
N GLU A 50 -0.34 0.76 3.71
CA GLU A 50 -0.72 2.15 3.52
C GLU A 50 0.52 3.01 3.34
N PHE A 51 0.39 3.99 2.45
CA PHE A 51 1.41 4.99 2.19
C PHE A 51 0.81 6.38 2.27
N TYR A 52 1.46 7.27 3.01
CA TYR A 52 1.04 8.64 3.19
C TYR A 52 2.16 9.61 2.80
N SER A 53 1.76 10.75 2.25
CA SER A 53 2.62 11.91 2.05
C SER A 53 1.97 13.11 2.73
N ASN A 54 2.70 13.75 3.64
CA ASN A 54 2.22 14.90 4.43
C ASN A 54 0.86 14.62 5.09
N ASP A 55 0.75 13.47 5.76
CA ASP A 55 -0.45 12.97 6.44
C ASP A 55 -1.67 12.69 5.53
N VAL A 56 -1.50 12.73 4.20
CA VAL A 56 -2.53 12.38 3.23
C VAL A 56 -2.31 10.96 2.74
N LEU A 57 -3.30 10.07 2.95
CA LEU A 57 -3.31 8.72 2.40
C LEU A 57 -3.25 8.80 0.87
N GLN A 58 -2.28 8.09 0.28
CA GLN A 58 -2.10 8.03 -1.16
C GLN A 58 -3.01 6.96 -1.78
N ASP A 59 -3.32 7.13 -3.06
CA ASP A 59 -4.14 6.15 -3.79
C ASP A 59 -3.39 4.83 -4.07
N GLU A 60 -4.15 3.80 -4.47
CA GLU A 60 -3.64 2.47 -4.79
C GLU A 60 -2.56 2.50 -5.90
N GLY A 61 -2.62 3.47 -6.81
CA GLY A 61 -1.63 3.62 -7.87
C GLY A 61 -0.26 3.98 -7.32
N MET A 62 -0.23 4.97 -6.42
CA MET A 62 1.00 5.35 -5.73
C MET A 62 1.48 4.23 -4.78
N LEU A 63 0.57 3.57 -4.07
CA LEU A 63 0.91 2.42 -3.23
C LEU A 63 1.56 1.31 -4.07
N GLY A 64 1.02 1.00 -5.25
CA GLY A 64 1.58 0.01 -6.17
C GLY A 64 2.97 0.38 -6.69
N ILE A 65 3.25 1.67 -6.90
CA ILE A 65 4.60 2.15 -7.26
C ILE A 65 5.59 1.91 -6.12
N VAL A 66 5.20 2.27 -4.89
CA VAL A 66 6.02 2.04 -3.69
C VAL A 66 6.27 0.55 -3.49
N GLN A 67 5.22 -0.28 -3.57
CA GLN A 67 5.34 -1.73 -3.44
C GLN A 67 6.28 -2.31 -4.50
N SER A 68 6.17 -1.87 -5.75
CA SER A 68 7.08 -2.32 -6.82
C SER A 68 8.54 -1.95 -6.54
N ALA A 69 8.79 -0.81 -5.88
CA ALA A 69 10.13 -0.43 -5.45
C ALA A 69 10.63 -1.32 -4.29
N VAL A 70 9.76 -1.65 -3.33
CA VAL A 70 10.06 -2.57 -2.24
C VAL A 70 10.40 -3.97 -2.76
N ASP A 71 9.63 -4.49 -3.72
CA ASP A 71 9.85 -5.81 -4.33
C ASP A 71 11.25 -5.92 -4.94
N SER A 72 11.82 -4.80 -5.40
CA SER A 72 13.17 -4.75 -5.97
C SER A 72 14.29 -4.79 -4.92
N THR A 73 14.00 -4.41 -3.68
CA THR A 73 14.95 -4.40 -2.55
C THR A 73 14.80 -5.59 -1.62
N GLY A 74 13.63 -6.24 -1.60
CA GLY A 74 13.36 -7.46 -0.86
C GLY A 74 12.56 -7.24 0.42
N THR A 75 12.84 -6.21 1.22
CA THR A 75 12.01 -5.83 2.37
C THR A 75 11.69 -4.34 2.35
N VAL A 76 10.60 -3.95 3.03
CA VAL A 76 10.25 -2.52 3.18
C VAL A 76 11.32 -1.79 3.98
N ARG A 77 11.94 -2.49 4.95
CA ARG A 77 13.03 -1.92 5.75
C ARG A 77 14.24 -1.57 4.88
N ASP A 78 14.66 -2.50 4.02
CA ASP A 78 15.79 -2.29 3.11
C ASP A 78 15.50 -1.16 2.12
N TYR A 79 14.27 -1.09 1.59
CA TYR A 79 13.82 0.03 0.76
C TYR A 79 13.95 1.37 1.48
N ILE A 80 13.43 1.48 2.71
CA ILE A 80 13.46 2.71 3.50
C ILE A 80 14.91 3.12 3.83
N ASP A 81 15.75 2.17 4.25
CA ASP A 81 17.15 2.45 4.59
C ASP A 81 17.99 2.83 3.34
N ALA A 82 17.60 2.38 2.15
CA ALA A 82 18.22 2.79 0.89
C ALA A 82 17.71 4.16 0.39
N THR A 83 16.44 4.49 0.67
CA THR A 83 15.77 5.71 0.18
C THR A 83 16.10 6.92 1.04
N PHE A 84 16.12 6.74 2.36
CA PHE A 84 16.28 7.83 3.33
C PHE A 84 17.65 7.79 3.99
N VAL A 85 18.15 8.97 4.37
CA VAL A 85 19.39 9.06 5.15
C VAL A 85 19.20 8.39 6.51
N ALA A 86 20.19 7.63 6.95
CA ALA A 86 20.16 6.93 8.23
C ALA A 86 19.81 7.89 9.40
N GLY A 87 18.88 7.45 10.26
CA GLY A 87 18.41 8.21 11.42
C GLY A 87 17.33 9.25 11.12
N VAL A 88 16.93 9.44 9.86
CA VAL A 88 15.79 10.31 9.51
C VAL A 88 14.48 9.65 9.94
N CYS A 89 14.31 8.37 9.62
CA CYS A 89 13.06 7.68 9.87
C CYS A 89 12.93 7.19 11.33
N THR A 90 11.74 7.35 11.90
CA THR A 90 11.33 6.72 13.17
C THR A 90 10.45 5.52 12.89
N PHE A 91 10.61 4.45 13.66
CA PHE A 91 9.88 3.19 13.50
C PHE A 91 9.19 2.82 14.80
N THR A 92 7.89 2.56 14.73
CA THR A 92 7.07 2.21 15.89
C THR A 92 6.12 1.07 15.53
N ASP A 93 5.65 0.34 16.54
CA ASP A 93 4.59 -0.65 16.35
C ASP A 93 3.31 0.03 15.87
N TYR A 94 2.59 -0.64 14.97
CA TYR A 94 1.26 -0.21 14.54
C TYR A 94 0.27 -0.39 15.69
N ALA A 95 -0.41 0.71 16.02
CA ALA A 95 -1.55 0.69 16.93
C ALA A 95 -2.80 0.97 16.08
N PRO A 96 -3.68 -0.03 15.87
CA PRO A 96 -4.92 0.20 15.14
C PRO A 96 -5.74 1.30 15.84
N PRO A 97 -6.50 2.12 15.08
CA PRO A 97 -7.41 3.09 15.67
C PRO A 97 -8.34 2.38 16.65
N VAL A 98 -8.43 2.89 17.88
CA VAL A 98 -9.41 2.40 18.86
C VAL A 98 -10.77 2.93 18.41
N GLU A 99 -11.64 2.04 17.96
CA GLU A 99 -13.05 2.35 17.62
C GLU A 99 -13.85 2.86 18.84
#